data_AF-A0A7J4PH72-F1
#
_entry.id   AF-A0A7J4PH72-F1
#
_cell.length_a   1.000
_cell.length_b   1.000
_cell.length_c   1.000
_cell.angle_alpha   90.00
_cell.angle_beta   90.00
_cell.angle_gamma   90.00
#
_symmetry.space_group_name_H-M   'P 1'
#
loop_
_entity.id
_entity.type
_entity.pdbx_description
1 polymer ?
#
loop_
_entity_poly.entity_id
_entity_poly.type
_entity_poly.pdbx_seq_one_letter_code
_entity_poly.pdbx_strand_id
1 'polypeptide(L)' 'MAKICVLGLGYIGLPTALLFANNGHEVVGVDVNRRVVEILKTGKMPFEEEGFPELLESALEKNA' A
#
# COMPACT_ATOMS: atom_id res chain seq x y z
N MET A 1 0.23 17.00 6.57
CA MET A 1 -0.61 15.83 6.24
C MET A 1 -1.32 16.12 4.93
N ALA A 2 -1.12 15.30 3.90
CA ALA A 2 -1.75 15.45 2.60
C ALA A 2 -2.61 14.21 2.29
N LYS A 3 -3.59 14.37 1.39
CA LYS A 3 -4.37 13.25 0.83
C LYS A 3 -3.82 12.89 -0.54
N ILE A 4 -3.33 11.67 -0.70
CA ILE A 4 -2.60 11.21 -1.88
C ILE A 4 -3.35 10.03 -2.52
N CYS A 5 -3.58 10.11 -3.82
CA CYS A 5 -4.12 9.00 -4.60
C CYS A 5 -2.99 8.40 -5.45
N VAL A 6 -2.77 7.10 -5.34
CA VAL A 6 -1.80 6.37 -6.17
C VAL A 6 -2.55 5.44 -7.12
N LEU A 7 -2.42 5.69 -8.42
CA LEU A 7 -3.01 4.89 -9.48
C LEU A 7 -2.00 3.84 -9.96
N GLY A 8 -2.32 2.56 -9.75
CA GLY A 8 -1.46 1.41 -9.97
C GLY A 8 -0.74 0.99 -8.69
N LEU A 9 -0.92 -0.26 -8.28
CA LEU A 9 -0.34 -0.88 -7.09
C LEU A 9 0.56 -2.06 -7.46
N GLY A 10 1.30 -1.90 -8.55
CA GLY A 10 2.40 -2.79 -8.93
C GLY A 10 3.70 -2.46 -8.19
N TYR A 11 4.80 -2.94 -8.74
CA TYR A 11 6.14 -2.88 -8.16
C TYR A 11 6.60 -1.46 -7.76
N ILE A 12 6.17 -0.41 -8.46
CA ILE A 12 6.53 0.98 -8.13
C ILE A 12 5.45 1.65 -7.30
N GLY A 13 4.18 1.54 -7.72
CA GLY A 13 3.10 2.29 -7.11
C GLY A 13 2.75 1.83 -5.70
N LEU A 14 2.78 0.52 -5.43
CA LEU A 14 2.51 0.00 -4.09
C LEU A 14 3.53 0.50 -3.05
N PRO A 15 4.85 0.29 -3.20
CA PRO A 15 5.80 0.79 -2.20
C PRO A 15 5.79 2.31 -2.11
N THR A 16 5.52 3.04 -3.20
CA THR A 16 5.32 4.49 -3.15
C THR A 16 4.13 4.88 -2.27
N ALA A 17 2.99 4.20 -2.43
CA ALA A 17 1.80 4.42 -1.61
C ALA A 17 2.06 4.13 -0.13
N LEU A 18 2.76 3.02 0.16
CA LEU A 18 3.10 2.63 1.53
C LEU A 18 4.10 3.59 2.17
N LEU A 19 5.08 4.09 1.44
CA LEU A 19 6.01 5.11 1.94
C LEU A 19 5.27 6.40 2.31
N PHE A 20 4.32 6.86 1.49
CA PHE A 20 3.50 8.02 1.84
C PHE A 20 2.65 7.77 3.10
N ALA A 21 2.01 6.60 3.20
CA ALA A 21 1.23 6.24 4.39
C ALA A 21 2.12 6.18 5.64
N ASN A 22 3.29 5.57 5.53
CA ASN A 22 4.28 5.48 6.60
C ASN A 22 4.84 6.84 7.06
N ASN A 23 4.71 7.88 6.24
CA ASN A 23 5.08 9.25 6.57
C ASN A 23 3.88 10.12 7.02
N GLY A 24 2.75 9.50 7.38
CA GLY A 24 1.61 10.19 7.97
C GLY A 24 0.76 10.96 6.96
N HIS A 25 0.67 10.45 5.72
CA HIS A 25 -0.29 10.94 4.73
C HIS A 25 -1.49 9.99 4.64
N GLU A 26 -2.67 10.54 4.34
CA GLU A 26 -3.84 9.73 4.01
C GLU A 26 -3.67 9.26 2.56
N VAL A 27 -3.60 7.95 2.35
CA VAL A 27 -3.31 7.38 1.01
C VAL A 27 -4.47 6.51 0.54
N VAL A 28 -4.92 6.75 -0.69
CA VAL A 28 -5.86 5.89 -1.40
C VAL A 28 -5.11 5.21 -2.54
N GLY A 29 -4.95 3.90 -2.44
CA GLY A 29 -4.41 3.06 -3.51
C GLY A 29 -5.51 2.58 -4.45
N VAL A 30 -5.28 2.66 -5.76
CA VAL A 30 -6.22 2.19 -6.79
C VAL A 30 -5.48 1.28 -7.75
N ASP A 31 -6.05 0.11 -8.06
CA ASP A 31 -5.53 -0.77 -9.11
C ASP A 31 -6.69 -1.33 -9.96
N VAL A 32 -6.43 -1.57 -11.25
CA VAL A 32 -7.41 -2.18 -12.16
C VAL A 32 -7.59 -3.67 -11.86
N ASN A 33 -6.56 -4.31 -11.33
CA ASN A 33 -6.58 -5.71 -10.97
C ASN A 33 -7.22 -5.89 -9.59
N ARG A 34 -8.48 -6.31 -9.59
CA ARG A 34 -9.25 -6.57 -8.37
C ARG A 34 -8.55 -7.54 -7.41
N ARG A 35 -7.78 -8.50 -7.91
CA ARG A 35 -7.03 -9.45 -7.06
C ARG A 35 -6.00 -8.74 -6.19
N VAL A 36 -5.29 -7.75 -6.73
CA VAL A 36 -4.31 -6.95 -5.98
C VAL A 36 -4.98 -6.22 -4.83
N VAL A 37 -6.09 -5.54 -5.14
CA VAL A 37 -6.86 -4.78 -4.14
C VAL A 37 -7.39 -5.68 -3.03
N GLU A 38 -7.98 -6.83 -3.37
CA GLU A 38 -8.54 -7.73 -2.36
C GLU A 38 -7.45 -8.38 -1.50
N ILE A 39 -6.29 -8.74 -2.05
CA ILE A 39 -5.17 -9.25 -1.25
C ILE A 39 -4.68 -8.19 -0.26
N LEU A 40 -4.48 -6.94 -0.72
CA LEU A 40 -4.02 -5.85 0.14
C LEU A 40 -5.01 -5.52 1.26
N LYS A 41 -6.33 -5.60 1.00
CA LYS A 41 -7.37 -5.44 2.04
C LYS A 41 -7.30 -6.50 3.14
N THR A 42 -6.71 -7.66 2.87
CA THR A 42 -6.47 -8.70 3.89
C THR A 42 -5.16 -8.49 4.67
N GLY A 43 -4.46 -7.36 4.45
CA GLY A 43 -3.17 -7.07 5.08
C GLY A 43 -2.02 -7.91 4.52
N LYS A 44 -2.16 -8.44 3.30
CA LYS A 44 -1.16 -9.32 2.67
C LYS A 44 -0.57 -8.68 1.42
N MET A 45 0.64 -9.10 1.07
CA MET A 45 1.30 -8.68 -0.16
C MET A 45 0.77 -9.46 -1.38
N PRO A 46 0.53 -8.80 -2.53
CA PRO A 46 0.06 -9.44 -3.76
C PRO A 46 1.16 -10.16 -4.54
N PHE A 47 2.43 -9.96 -4.17
CA PHE A 47 3.62 -10.60 -4.74
C PHE A 47 4.70 -10.76 -3.65
N GLU A 48 5.64 -11.68 -3.87
CA GLU A 48 6.75 -11.95 -2.95
C GLU A 48 7.90 -10.99 -3.22
N GLU A 49 8.31 -10.21 -2.21
CA GLU A 49 9.46 -9.31 -2.25
C GLU A 49 9.96 -9.11 -0.81
N GLU A 50 11.28 -9.05 -0.63
CA GLU A 50 11.89 -8.92 0.70
C GLU A 50 11.61 -7.53 1.30
N GLY A 51 11.20 -7.47 2.58
CA GLY A 51 10.95 -6.21 3.30
C GLY A 51 9.59 -5.54 3.00
N PHE A 52 8.86 -6.03 2.00
CA PHE A 52 7.56 -5.49 1.60
C PHE A 52 6.47 -5.78 2.64
N PRO A 53 6.30 -7.02 3.15
CA PRO A 53 5.31 -7.32 4.19
C PRO A 53 5.40 -6.39 5.41
N GLU A 54 6.62 -6.12 5.88
CA GLU A 54 6.89 -5.23 7.02
C GLU A 54 6.53 -3.76 6.69
N LEU A 55 6.80 -3.32 5.46
CA LEU A 55 6.43 -1.99 4.99
C LEU A 55 4.90 -1.81 4.98
N LEU A 56 4.15 -2.85 4.59
CA LEU A 56 2.69 -2.85 4.61
C LEU A 56 2.14 -2.88 6.03
N GLU A 57 2.66 -3.74 6.89
CA GLU A 57 2.26 -3.83 8.31
C GLU A 57 2.41 -2.47 8.99
N SER A 58 3.58 -1.82 8.85
CA SER A 58 3.82 -0.49 9.41
C SER A 58 2.83 0.56 8.87
N ALA A 59 2.47 0.48 7.58
CA ALA A 59 1.54 1.42 6.97
C ALA A 59 0.11 1.22 7.47
N LEU A 60 -0.29 -0.02 7.76
CA LEU A 60 -1.62 -0.34 8.30
C LEU A 60 -1.74 0.06 9.77
N GLU A 61 -0.70 -0.14 10.59
CA GLU A 61 -0.69 0.27 11.99
C GLU A 61 -0.85 1.79 12.16
N LYS A 62 -0.24 2.59 11.28
CA LYS A 62 -0.33 4.07 11.34
C LYS A 62 -1.68 4.64 10.88
N ASN A 63 -2.53 3.81 10.27
CA ASN A 63 -3.87 4.19 9.83
C ASN A 63 -4.99 3.63 10.74
N ALA A 64 -4.63 2.94 11.84
CA ALA A 64 -5.55 2.51 12.89
C ALA A 64 -5.68 3.58 13.98
#